data_AF-A0A060Q253-F1
#
_entry.id   AF-A0A060Q253-F1
#
_cell.length_a   1.000
_cell.length_b   1.000
_cell.length_c   1.000
_cell.angle_alpha   90.00
_cell.angle_beta   90.00
_cell.angle_gamma   90.00
#
_symmetry.space_group_name_H-M   'P 1'
#
loop_
_entity.id
_entity.type
_entity.pdbx_description
1 polymer ?
#
loop_
_entity_poly.entity_id
_entity_poly.type
_entity_poly.pdbx_seq_one_letter_code
_entity_poly.pdbx_strand_id
1 'polypeptide(L)'
;MLSYATGNSAQGEMIDKINETLTIAQKLDPQLEIDGPLQFDASIDKGVAKKKMPNSQVAGQASVFIFPDLNAGNIAYRAVQRSAKAVAIGPILQGLNKPINDLSRGALVEDIINTVLISAIQAQDY
;
A
#
# COMPACT_ATOMS: atom_id res chain seq x y z
N MET A 1 -0.03 5.94 4.50
CA MET A 1 0.64 6.60 3.36
C MET A 1 2.14 6.61 3.59
N LEU A 2 2.90 5.89 2.76
CA LEU A 2 4.34 5.75 2.95
C LEU A 2 5.12 6.98 2.47
N SER A 3 6.20 7.29 3.18
CA SER A 3 7.15 8.34 2.86
C SER A 3 8.52 8.03 3.48
N TYR A 4 9.55 8.79 3.13
CA TYR A 4 10.82 8.80 3.86
C TYR A 4 10.71 9.54 5.22
N ALA A 5 9.59 10.23 5.48
CA ALA A 5 9.31 10.94 6.72
C ALA A 5 8.22 10.25 7.55
N THR A 6 8.24 10.50 8.87
CA THR A 6 7.17 10.10 9.79
C THR A 6 6.65 11.34 10.53
N GLY A 7 5.36 11.61 10.43
CA GLY A 7 4.78 12.85 10.96
C GLY A 7 5.52 14.08 10.43
N ASN A 8 6.07 14.91 11.31
CA ASN A 8 6.76 16.15 10.95
C ASN A 8 8.30 16.02 10.87
N SER A 9 8.83 14.80 10.74
CA SER A 9 10.29 14.56 10.79
C SER A 9 11.07 15.14 9.60
N ALA A 10 10.38 15.53 8.52
CA ALA A 10 10.96 16.21 7.37
C ALA A 10 9.92 17.12 6.71
N GLN A 11 10.38 17.97 5.80
CA GLN A 11 9.57 18.92 5.05
C GLN A 11 9.99 18.92 3.58
N GLY A 12 9.13 19.43 2.70
CA GLY A 12 9.38 19.57 1.26
C GLY A 12 8.22 19.06 0.42
N GLU A 13 8.26 19.33 -0.88
CA GLU A 13 7.14 19.10 -1.81
C GLU A 13 6.59 17.67 -1.78
N MET A 14 7.48 16.68 -1.61
CA MET A 14 7.07 15.28 -1.51
C MET A 14 6.25 14.99 -0.25
N ILE A 15 6.57 15.65 0.87
CA ILE A 15 5.83 15.54 2.13
C ILE A 15 4.50 16.28 2.02
N ASP A 16 4.51 17.46 1.41
CA ASP A 16 3.30 18.25 1.17
C ASP A 16 2.29 17.48 0.32
N LYS A 17 2.75 16.82 -0.75
CA LYS A 17 1.93 15.93 -1.57
C LYS A 17 1.26 14.82 -0.75
N ILE A 18 1.98 14.19 0.17
CA ILE A 18 1.44 13.11 1.02
C ILE A 18 0.40 13.67 1.99
N ASN A 19 0.67 14.82 2.61
CA ASN A 19 -0.26 15.49 3.53
C ASN A 19 -1.56 15.91 2.82
N GLU A 20 -1.44 16.45 1.60
CA GLU A 20 -2.60 16.78 0.77
C GLU A 20 -3.39 15.52 0.41
N THR A 21 -2.71 14.45 -0.01
CA THR A 21 -3.36 13.18 -0.34
C THR A 21 -4.10 12.59 0.87
N LEU A 22 -3.50 12.65 2.05
CA LEU A 22 -4.14 12.20 3.30
C LEU A 22 -5.42 12.99 3.58
N THR A 23 -5.36 14.31 3.44
CA THR A 23 -6.51 15.20 3.61
C THR A 23 -7.64 14.86 2.62
N ILE A 24 -7.29 14.58 1.36
CA ILE A 24 -8.27 14.20 0.34
C ILE A 24 -8.89 12.83 0.68
N ALA A 25 -8.07 11.83 1.01
CA ALA A 25 -8.54 10.49 1.33
C ALA A 25 -9.49 10.47 2.55
N GLN A 26 -9.14 11.18 3.62
CA GLN A 26 -9.98 11.29 4.82
C GLN A 26 -11.30 12.02 4.56
N LYS A 27 -11.33 12.96 3.59
CA LYS A 27 -12.58 13.62 3.17
C LYS A 27 -13.46 12.71 2.32
N LEU A 28 -12.85 11.87 1.48
CA LEU A 28 -13.58 10.92 0.64
C LEU A 28 -14.21 9.79 1.46
N ASP A 29 -13.48 9.30 2.47
CA ASP A 29 -13.99 8.31 3.41
C ASP A 29 -13.46 8.58 4.83
N PRO A 30 -14.26 9.23 5.69
CA PRO A 30 -13.89 9.52 7.07
C PRO A 30 -13.79 8.28 7.98
N GLN A 31 -14.33 7.13 7.57
CA GLN A 31 -14.27 5.89 8.34
C GLN A 31 -12.98 5.11 8.07
N LEU A 32 -12.28 5.43 6.99
CA LEU A 32 -11.04 4.75 6.63
C LEU A 32 -9.93 5.07 7.63
N GLU A 33 -9.40 4.04 8.28
CA GLU A 33 -8.21 4.17 9.12
C GLU A 33 -6.97 4.39 8.23
N ILE A 34 -6.69 5.67 7.95
CA ILE A 34 -5.55 6.09 7.14
C ILE A 34 -4.70 7.11 7.89
N ASP A 35 -3.39 6.89 7.88
CA ASP A 35 -2.42 7.80 8.49
C ASP A 35 -1.16 7.94 7.62
N GLY A 36 -0.42 9.00 7.85
CA GLY A 36 0.72 9.41 7.05
C GLY A 36 1.21 10.81 7.41
N PRO A 37 2.39 11.21 6.89
CA PRO A 37 3.40 10.37 6.27
C PRO A 37 4.00 9.38 7.27
N LEU A 38 4.28 8.15 6.83
CA LEU A 38 4.93 7.11 7.64
C LEU A 38 6.14 6.53 6.92
N GLN A 39 7.27 6.43 7.62
CA GLN A 39 8.33 5.53 7.22
C GLN A 39 7.89 4.07 7.40
N PHE A 40 8.51 3.16 6.64
CA PHE A 40 8.12 1.74 6.66
C PHE A 40 8.29 1.12 8.06
N ASP A 41 9.39 1.44 8.77
CA ASP A 41 9.62 0.99 10.15
C ASP A 41 8.49 1.44 11.09
N ALA A 42 8.10 2.71 11.04
CA ALA A 42 7.00 3.26 11.82
C ALA A 42 5.64 2.67 11.45
N SER A 43 5.47 2.16 10.21
CA SER A 43 4.21 1.57 9.77
C SER A 43 3.97 0.15 10.32
N ILE A 44 5.03 -0.62 10.60
CA ILE A 44 4.91 -2.04 11.00
C ILE A 44 5.42 -2.35 12.42
N ASP A 45 6.32 -1.55 12.98
CA ASP A 45 6.89 -1.80 14.30
C ASP A 45 6.20 -0.96 15.38
N LYS A 46 5.51 -1.62 16.32
CA LYS A 46 4.78 -0.97 17.41
C LYS A 46 5.69 -0.12 18.31
N GLY A 47 6.94 -0.52 18.51
CA GLY A 47 7.90 0.21 19.34
C GLY A 47 8.36 1.52 18.69
N VAL A 48 8.64 1.49 17.38
CA VAL A 48 8.97 2.67 16.58
C VAL A 48 7.74 3.57 16.47
N ALA A 49 6.57 3.01 16.17
CA ALA A 49 5.31 3.74 16.08
C ALA A 49 4.98 4.48 17.37
N LYS A 50 5.09 3.83 18.54
CA LYS A 50 4.86 4.47 19.84
C LYS A 50 5.78 5.68 20.08
N LYS A 51 6.98 5.68 19.52
CA LYS A 51 7.93 6.80 19.64
C LYS A 51 7.65 7.93 18.64
N LYS A 52 7.35 7.59 17.38
CA LYS A 52 7.23 8.56 16.29
C LYS A 52 5.79 9.06 16.05
N MET A 53 4.79 8.22 16.31
CA MET A 53 3.36 8.43 16.03
C MET A 53 2.46 7.82 17.13
N PRO A 54 2.60 8.25 18.41
CA PRO A 54 1.97 7.58 19.56
C PRO A 54 0.43 7.52 19.54
N ASN A 55 -0.22 8.43 18.81
CA ASN A 55 -1.68 8.54 18.77
C ASN A 55 -2.29 7.96 17.49
N SER A 56 -1.47 7.35 16.63
CA SER A 56 -1.92 6.76 15.39
C SER A 56 -2.67 5.46 15.63
N GLN A 57 -3.81 5.27 14.95
CA GLN A 57 -4.51 3.98 14.89
C GLN A 57 -3.93 3.05 13.82
N VAL A 58 -3.01 3.53 12.98
CA VAL A 58 -2.45 2.79 11.84
C VAL A 58 -0.98 2.43 12.04
N ALA A 59 -0.18 3.35 12.58
CA ALA A 59 1.26 3.16 12.75
C ALA A 59 1.56 1.97 13.68
N GLY A 60 2.54 1.15 13.29
CA GLY A 60 2.96 -0.05 14.00
C GLY A 60 2.06 -1.27 13.79
N GLN A 61 1.00 -1.14 13.00
CA GLN A 61 0.08 -2.24 12.68
C GLN A 61 -0.52 -2.13 11.28
N ALA A 62 0.10 -1.35 10.39
CA ALA A 62 -0.39 -1.17 9.03
C ALA A 62 -0.37 -2.49 8.26
N SER A 63 -1.49 -2.78 7.60
CA SER A 63 -1.66 -3.93 6.71
C SER A 63 -1.72 -3.54 5.23
N VAL A 64 -2.00 -2.27 4.93
CA VAL A 64 -2.09 -1.71 3.58
C VAL A 64 -1.06 -0.60 3.42
N PHE A 65 -0.25 -0.70 2.36
CA PHE A 65 0.84 0.23 2.08
C PHE A 65 0.59 0.98 0.78
N ILE A 66 0.32 2.28 0.89
CA ILE A 66 0.19 3.17 -0.26
C ILE A 66 1.53 3.86 -0.50
N PHE A 67 2.14 3.58 -1.65
CA PHE A 67 3.43 4.11 -2.06
C PHE A 67 3.29 5.50 -2.73
N PRO A 68 4.32 6.35 -2.62
CA PRO A 68 4.30 7.71 -3.18
C PRO A 68 4.27 7.77 -4.71
N ASP A 69 4.81 6.74 -5.35
CA ASP A 69 4.89 6.58 -6.80
C ASP A 69 5.17 5.11 -7.19
N LEU A 70 5.19 4.87 -8.50
CA LEU A 70 5.43 3.55 -9.09
C LEU A 70 6.86 3.04 -8.88
N ASN A 71 7.87 3.92 -8.82
CA ASN A 71 9.24 3.48 -8.58
C ASN A 71 9.36 2.88 -7.18
N ALA A 72 8.88 3.60 -6.16
CA ALA A 72 8.88 3.13 -4.78
C ALA A 72 8.08 1.83 -4.62
N GLY A 73 6.87 1.78 -5.19
CA GLY A 73 6.02 0.58 -5.14
C GLY A 73 6.66 -0.62 -5.83
N ASN A 74 7.15 -0.45 -7.07
CA ASN A 74 7.70 -1.54 -7.87
C ASN A 74 9.00 -2.11 -7.27
N ILE A 75 9.90 -1.23 -6.85
CA ILE A 75 11.15 -1.62 -6.19
C ILE A 75 10.82 -2.36 -4.89
N ALA A 76 9.93 -1.83 -4.05
CA ALA A 76 9.63 -2.41 -2.75
C ALA A 76 9.02 -3.81 -2.86
N TYR A 77 7.95 -4.01 -3.64
CA TYR A 77 7.32 -5.33 -3.72
C TYR A 77 8.27 -6.38 -4.31
N ARG A 78 9.08 -6.02 -5.32
CA ARG A 78 10.07 -6.93 -5.91
C ARG A 78 11.20 -7.25 -4.92
N ALA A 79 11.70 -6.24 -4.21
CA ALA A 79 12.73 -6.44 -3.19
C ALA A 79 12.22 -7.39 -2.10
N VAL A 80 11.01 -7.18 -1.57
CA VAL A 80 10.40 -8.04 -0.55
C VAL A 80 10.15 -9.45 -1.09
N GLN A 81 9.56 -9.59 -2.27
CA GLN A 81 9.33 -10.87 -2.93
C GLN A 81 10.64 -11.69 -3.02
N ARG A 82 11.73 -11.06 -3.50
CA ARG A 82 13.00 -11.76 -3.77
C ARG A 82 13.81 -12.01 -2.51
N SER A 83 13.88 -11.04 -1.59
CA SER A 83 14.73 -11.14 -0.40
C SER A 83 14.08 -11.94 0.73
N ALA A 84 12.78 -11.77 0.95
CA ALA A 84 12.04 -12.48 1.99
C ALA A 84 11.37 -13.76 1.49
N LYS A 85 11.51 -14.09 0.20
CA LYS A 85 10.78 -15.19 -0.48
C LYS A 85 9.27 -15.11 -0.26
N ALA A 86 8.75 -13.89 -0.12
CA ALA A 86 7.33 -13.65 0.05
C ALA A 86 6.58 -14.03 -1.23
N VAL A 87 5.38 -14.59 -1.07
CA VAL A 87 4.45 -14.79 -2.17
C VAL A 87 3.92 -13.43 -2.60
N ALA A 88 4.04 -13.11 -3.89
CA ALA A 88 3.50 -11.87 -4.45
C ALA A 88 2.52 -12.24 -5.55
N ILE A 89 1.25 -11.87 -5.37
CA ILE A 89 0.17 -12.11 -6.32
C ILE A 89 -0.20 -10.77 -6.97
N GLY A 90 -0.20 -10.72 -8.31
CA GLY A 90 -0.59 -9.55 -9.07
C GLY A 90 0.28 -9.28 -10.31
N PRO A 91 0.10 -8.12 -10.97
CA PRO A 91 -0.74 -7.00 -10.53
C PRO A 91 -2.23 -7.33 -10.57
N ILE A 92 -2.98 -6.87 -9.56
CA ILE A 92 -4.45 -6.94 -9.53
C ILE A 92 -4.98 -5.52 -9.76
N LEU A 93 -5.82 -5.35 -10.77
CA LEU A 93 -6.44 -4.07 -11.10
C LEU A 93 -7.65 -3.83 -10.19
N GLN A 94 -7.87 -2.56 -9.83
CA GLN A 94 -8.95 -2.12 -8.95
C GLN A 94 -9.59 -0.84 -9.50
N GLY A 95 -10.85 -0.59 -9.16
CA GLY A 95 -11.58 0.63 -9.57
C GLY A 95 -12.23 0.58 -10.97
N LEU A 96 -12.32 -0.59 -11.60
CA LEU A 96 -13.00 -0.78 -12.89
C LEU A 96 -14.47 -1.16 -12.69
N ASN A 97 -15.35 -0.81 -13.63
CA ASN A 97 -16.78 -1.20 -13.57
C ASN A 97 -17.01 -2.72 -13.64
N LYS A 98 -16.04 -3.48 -14.14
CA LYS A 98 -16.01 -4.94 -14.16
C LYS A 98 -14.56 -5.41 -14.00
N PRO A 99 -14.31 -6.56 -13.35
CA PRO A 99 -12.96 -7.05 -13.13
C PRO A 99 -12.32 -7.46 -14.46
N ILE A 100 -11.21 -6.80 -14.75
CA ILE A 100 -10.29 -7.15 -15.82
C ILE A 100 -8.91 -7.12 -15.16
N ASN A 101 -8.12 -8.17 -15.31
CA ASN A 101 -6.79 -8.25 -14.74
C ASN A 101 -5.77 -8.56 -15.84
N ASP A 102 -4.58 -7.99 -15.68
CA ASP A 102 -3.45 -8.20 -16.57
C ASP A 102 -2.50 -9.25 -15.98
N LEU A 103 -1.82 -9.99 -16.84
CA LEU A 103 -0.83 -10.99 -16.46
C LEU A 103 0.52 -10.61 -17.04
N SER A 104 1.56 -10.78 -16.23
CA SER A 104 2.93 -10.67 -16.73
C SER A 104 3.18 -11.71 -17.82
N ARG A 105 3.95 -11.33 -18.86
CA ARG A 105 4.40 -12.26 -19.91
C ARG A 105 5.15 -13.50 -19.37
N GLY A 106 5.69 -13.41 -18.16
CA GLY A 106 6.36 -14.52 -17.47
C GLY A 106 5.53 -15.20 -16.38
N ALA A 107 4.20 -15.06 -16.41
CA ALA A 107 3.32 -15.66 -15.41
C ALA A 107 3.43 -17.19 -15.42
N LEU A 108 3.48 -17.80 -14.24
CA LEU A 108 3.39 -19.23 -14.03
C LEU A 108 1.92 -19.68 -14.09
N VAL A 109 1.68 -20.98 -14.27
CA VAL A 109 0.32 -21.55 -14.23
C VAL A 109 -0.40 -21.18 -12.93
N GLU A 110 0.32 -21.20 -11.81
CA GLU A 110 -0.21 -20.81 -10.50
C GLU A 110 -0.62 -19.32 -10.45
N ASP A 111 0.16 -18.43 -11.07
CA ASP A 111 -0.17 -17.00 -11.15
C ASP A 111 -1.47 -16.76 -11.95
N ILE A 112 -1.66 -17.54 -13.02
CA ILE A 112 -2.87 -17.48 -13.85
C ILE A 112 -4.08 -17.95 -13.04
N ILE A 113 -3.98 -19.10 -12.36
CA ILE A 113 -5.05 -19.63 -11.51
C ILE A 113 -5.42 -18.61 -10.42
N ASN A 114 -4.42 -18.10 -9.70
CA ASN A 114 -4.64 -17.11 -8.65
C ASN A 114 -5.32 -15.84 -9.18
N THR A 115 -4.88 -15.32 -10.33
CA THR A 115 -5.48 -14.14 -10.95
C THR A 115 -6.93 -14.38 -11.37
N VAL A 116 -7.26 -15.56 -11.92
CA VAL A 116 -8.64 -15.92 -12.26
C VAL A 116 -9.51 -16.01 -11.01
N LEU A 117 -9.02 -16.66 -9.95
CA LEU A 117 -9.75 -16.76 -8.68
C LEU A 117 -10.01 -15.38 -8.06
N ILE A 118 -9.01 -14.51 -8.05
CA ILE A 118 -9.17 -13.14 -7.56
C ILE A 118 -10.17 -12.37 -8.44
N SER A 119 -10.08 -12.50 -9.77
CA SER A 119 -11.03 -11.84 -10.69
C SER A 119 -12.47 -12.30 -10.45
N ALA A 120 -12.67 -13.59 -10.14
CA ALA A 120 -13.98 -14.14 -9.82
C ALA A 120 -14.51 -13.61 -8.48
N ILE A 121 -13.65 -13.47 -7.47
CA ILE A 121 -14.02 -12.84 -6.18
C ILE A 121 -14.37 -11.37 -6.39
N GLN A 122 -13.53 -10.61 -7.11
CA GLN A 122 -13.81 -9.21 -7.45
C GLN A 122 -15.14 -9.04 -8.20
N ALA A 123 -15.58 -10.04 -8.97
CA ALA A 123 -16.86 -10.01 -9.67
C ALA A 123 -18.08 -10.19 -8.75
N GLN A 124 -17.89 -10.73 -7.54
CA GLN A 124 -18.99 -10.95 -6.57
C GLN A 124 -19.38 -9.67 -5.84
N ASP A 125 -18.46 -8.71 -5.73
CA ASP A 125 -18.70 -7.42 -5.08
C ASP A 125 -19.47 -6.42 -5.99
N TYR A 126 -19.99 -6.89 -7.14
CA TYR A 126 -20.80 -6.13 -8.10
C TYR A 126 -22.20 -6.73 -8.29
#